data_AF-A0A7R9VBK8-F1
#
_entry.id   AF-A0A7R9VBK8-F1
#
_cell.length_a   1.000
_cell.length_b   1.000
_cell.length_c   1.000
_cell.angle_alpha   90.00
_cell.angle_beta   90.00
_cell.angle_gamma   90.00
#
_symmetry.space_group_name_H-M   'P 1'
#
loop_
_entity.id
_entity.type
_entity.pdbx_description
1 polymer ?
#
loop_
_entity_poly.entity_id
_entity_poly.type
_entity_poly.pdbx_seq_one_letter_code
_entity_poly.pdbx_strand_id
1 'polypeptide(L)'
;MAGAFLLYAAAFLAAAASAFTARTTTTPFVTRPSFAHSTTTAAPRSSRGTMRMMRAPPTTIKIGIFGGGTVGGGIVDILTKKSAYFTDLTGHNLEVSKICVRDASKPRDFDVPEGCTITDKYSDILEDDDIDMVVEVMGGTTDAKDVVFASLRAGKDVVTANKALIAKDLVEIESVLEEVNDGKDPSSEVEFRYEAAVCGGIPIIRSLQSDFVGD
;
A
#
# COMPACT_ATOMS: atom_id res chain seq x y z
N MET A 1 19.12 -6.21 16.16
CA MET A 1 18.42 -6.58 14.91
C MET A 1 17.01 -5.99 14.77
N ALA A 2 16.33 -5.53 15.84
CA ALA A 2 14.97 -4.97 15.74
C ALA A 2 14.85 -3.64 14.96
N GLY A 3 15.93 -2.84 14.87
CA GLY A 3 15.91 -1.53 14.21
C GLY A 3 15.76 -1.56 12.68
N ALA A 4 16.33 -2.55 12.01
CA ALA A 4 16.18 -2.70 10.55
C ALA A 4 14.75 -3.15 10.16
N PHE A 5 14.09 -3.92 11.01
CA PHE A 5 12.72 -4.40 10.79
C PHE A 5 11.67 -3.29 10.78
N LEU A 6 11.77 -2.33 11.72
CA LEU A 6 10.89 -1.16 11.75
C LEU A 6 11.03 -0.30 10.48
N LEU A 7 12.23 -0.21 9.94
CA LEU A 7 12.56 0.62 8.80
C LEU A 7 11.97 0.01 7.51
N TYR A 8 12.07 -1.31 7.32
CA TYR A 8 11.42 -2.06 6.23
C TYR A 8 9.91 -1.82 6.18
N ALA A 9 9.23 -1.92 7.32
CA ALA A 9 7.78 -1.73 7.38
C ALA A 9 7.36 -0.28 7.08
N ALA A 10 8.14 0.73 7.48
CA ALA A 10 7.82 2.12 7.17
C ALA A 10 7.98 2.46 5.67
N ALA A 11 8.99 1.91 4.99
CA ALA A 11 9.12 2.05 3.54
C ALA A 11 8.03 1.27 2.78
N PHE A 12 7.69 0.06 3.26
CA PHE A 12 6.55 -0.70 2.78
C PHE A 12 5.25 0.10 2.87
N LEU A 13 5.11 0.86 3.95
CA LEU A 13 3.93 1.65 4.25
C LEU A 13 3.81 2.94 3.44
N ALA A 14 4.92 3.66 3.25
CA ALA A 14 4.94 4.86 2.41
C ALA A 14 4.62 4.51 0.95
N ALA A 15 5.13 3.37 0.48
CA ALA A 15 4.75 2.75 -0.78
C ALA A 15 3.25 2.45 -0.80
N ALA A 16 2.73 1.66 0.15
CA ALA A 16 1.33 1.26 0.16
C ALA A 16 0.32 2.43 0.20
N ALA A 17 0.65 3.47 0.98
CA ALA A 17 -0.21 4.63 1.18
C ALA A 17 -0.22 5.61 0.00
N SER A 18 0.94 5.82 -0.63
CA SER A 18 1.10 6.84 -1.67
C SER A 18 0.36 6.47 -2.96
N ALA A 19 0.23 5.18 -3.30
CA ALA A 19 -0.55 4.76 -4.46
C ALA A 19 -2.02 5.02 -4.24
N PHE A 20 -2.57 4.52 -3.13
CA PHE A 20 -4.01 4.56 -2.93
C PHE A 20 -4.55 5.96 -2.58
N THR A 21 -3.75 6.80 -1.90
CA THR A 21 -4.14 8.19 -1.61
C THR A 21 -4.32 8.99 -2.90
N ALA A 22 -3.39 8.86 -3.86
CA ALA A 22 -3.46 9.55 -5.14
C ALA A 22 -4.71 9.16 -5.97
N ARG A 23 -5.21 7.92 -5.77
CA ARG A 23 -6.41 7.40 -6.44
C ARG A 23 -7.75 7.84 -5.81
N THR A 24 -7.75 8.18 -4.53
CA THR A 24 -8.99 8.46 -3.78
C THR A 24 -9.22 9.93 -3.48
N THR A 25 -8.21 10.80 -3.61
CA THR A 25 -8.39 12.26 -3.51
C THR A 25 -8.99 12.85 -4.79
N THR A 26 -10.27 12.56 -5.04
CA THR A 26 -11.16 13.62 -5.55
C THR A 26 -11.61 14.41 -4.33
N THR A 27 -10.94 15.51 -4.03
CA THR A 27 -11.40 16.48 -3.03
C THR A 27 -12.85 16.85 -3.38
N PRO A 28 -13.87 16.60 -2.53
CA PRO A 28 -15.15 17.20 -2.78
C PRO A 28 -14.95 18.69 -2.52
N PHE A 29 -14.92 19.47 -3.59
CA PHE A 29 -15.03 20.93 -3.51
C PHE A 29 -16.41 21.21 -2.92
N VAL A 30 -16.50 21.31 -1.59
CA VAL A 30 -17.72 21.77 -0.93
C VAL A 30 -17.91 23.20 -1.39
N THR A 31 -18.86 23.38 -2.32
CA THR A 31 -19.19 24.66 -2.92
C THR A 31 -19.54 25.67 -1.84
N ARG A 32 -18.83 26.80 -1.85
CA ARG A 32 -19.08 27.98 -1.01
C ARG A 32 -20.58 28.33 -0.98
N PRO A 33 -21.18 28.65 0.18
CA PRO A 33 -22.47 29.31 0.17
C PRO A 33 -22.28 30.74 -0.37
N SER A 34 -22.96 31.00 -1.48
CA SER A 34 -23.21 32.33 -2.03
C SER A 34 -23.99 33.17 -1.01
N PHE A 35 -23.35 34.18 -0.44
CA PHE A 35 -24.04 35.14 0.44
C PHE A 35 -24.66 36.25 -0.41
N ALA A 36 -25.97 36.16 -0.64
CA ALA A 36 -26.79 37.28 -1.03
C ALA A 36 -27.07 38.19 0.17
N HIS A 37 -27.05 39.50 -0.07
CA HIS A 37 -27.28 40.57 0.90
C HIS A 37 -28.67 40.48 1.55
N SER A 38 -28.75 40.58 2.89
CA SER A 38 -29.85 41.27 3.58
C SER A 38 -29.44 41.70 4.99
N THR A 39 -29.97 42.84 5.40
CA THR A 39 -29.63 43.75 6.50
C THR A 39 -29.86 43.25 7.95
N THR A 40 -28.97 43.67 8.84
CA THR A 40 -29.15 44.09 10.26
C THR A 40 -29.88 43.16 11.24
N THR A 41 -29.16 42.67 12.28
CA THR A 41 -29.40 42.90 13.74
C THR A 41 -28.58 41.94 14.62
N ALA A 42 -27.89 42.52 15.62
CA ALA A 42 -27.33 41.96 16.88
C ALA A 42 -26.53 40.62 16.85
N ALA A 43 -25.25 40.74 17.19
CA ALA A 43 -24.33 39.62 17.40
C ALA A 43 -24.52 38.91 18.76
N PRO A 44 -24.53 37.57 18.81
CA PRO A 44 -24.09 36.83 19.98
C PRO A 44 -22.59 36.47 19.85
N ARG A 45 -21.84 36.60 20.94
CA ARG A 45 -20.46 36.10 21.05
C ARG A 45 -20.46 34.59 20.84
N SER A 46 -20.12 34.12 19.64
CA SER A 46 -19.84 32.70 19.42
C SER A 46 -18.45 32.39 19.96
N SER A 47 -18.39 31.44 20.89
CA SER A 47 -17.16 30.76 21.25
C SER A 47 -16.49 30.28 19.97
N ARG A 48 -15.24 30.70 19.72
CA ARG A 48 -14.37 30.08 18.72
C ARG A 48 -14.13 28.63 19.13
N GLY A 49 -15.09 27.76 18.84
CA GLY A 49 -14.88 26.34 18.80
C GLY A 49 -13.87 26.10 17.70
N THR A 50 -12.69 25.61 18.06
CA THR A 50 -11.72 25.07 17.13
C THR A 50 -12.48 24.14 16.19
N MET A 51 -12.65 24.54 14.92
CA MET A 51 -13.19 23.64 13.91
C MET A 51 -12.24 22.46 13.82
N ARG A 52 -12.53 21.38 14.54
CA ARG A 52 -11.90 20.09 14.32
C ARG A 52 -12.40 19.66 12.96
N MET A 53 -11.60 19.89 11.92
CA MET A 53 -11.84 19.33 10.60
C MET A 53 -12.12 17.84 10.79
N MET A 54 -13.36 17.42 10.59
CA MET A 54 -13.72 16.01 10.60
C MET A 54 -13.04 15.39 9.39
N ARG A 55 -11.91 14.72 9.64
CA ARG A 55 -11.28 13.83 8.65
C ARG A 55 -12.33 12.79 8.26
N ALA A 56 -12.54 12.58 6.97
CA ALA A 56 -13.39 11.48 6.50
C ALA A 56 -12.92 10.17 7.15
N PRO A 57 -13.84 9.23 7.45
CA PRO A 57 -13.44 7.96 8.04
C PRO A 57 -12.40 7.29 7.13
N PRO A 58 -11.33 6.70 7.70
CA PRO A 58 -10.28 6.08 6.91
C PRO A 58 -10.85 4.92 6.10
N THR A 59 -10.53 4.88 4.80
CA THR A 59 -10.87 3.75 3.94
C THR A 59 -9.91 2.58 4.19
N THR A 60 -10.36 1.35 3.93
CA THR A 60 -9.54 0.15 4.14
C THR A 60 -8.86 -0.26 2.84
N ILE A 61 -7.57 -0.61 2.93
CA ILE A 61 -6.79 -1.22 1.86
C ILE A 61 -6.51 -2.66 2.28
N LYS A 62 -6.95 -3.61 1.47
CA LYS A 62 -6.74 -5.05 1.70
C LYS A 62 -5.47 -5.52 1.01
N ILE A 63 -4.66 -6.26 1.77
CA ILE A 63 -3.32 -6.66 1.41
C ILE A 63 -3.25 -8.19 1.33
N GLY A 64 -2.80 -8.70 0.18
CA GLY A 64 -2.37 -10.09 -0.01
C GLY A 64 -0.85 -10.20 0.12
N ILE A 65 -0.35 -11.21 0.82
CA ILE A 65 1.10 -11.43 1.01
C ILE A 65 1.52 -12.76 0.41
N PHE A 66 2.44 -12.74 -0.55
CA PHE A 66 3.18 -13.91 -1.02
C PHE A 66 4.46 -14.07 -0.21
N GLY A 67 4.47 -15.06 0.68
CA GLY A 67 5.59 -15.40 1.56
C GLY A 67 5.33 -15.07 3.03
N GLY A 68 5.29 -16.10 3.87
CA GLY A 68 5.11 -15.98 5.33
C GLY A 68 6.33 -16.41 6.15
N GLY A 69 7.54 -16.12 5.65
CA GLY A 69 8.80 -16.33 6.36
C GLY A 69 9.14 -15.16 7.30
N THR A 70 10.42 -14.98 7.63
CA THR A 70 10.88 -13.92 8.57
C THR A 70 10.43 -12.52 8.15
N VAL A 71 10.52 -12.18 6.86
CA VAL A 71 10.12 -10.86 6.35
C VAL A 71 8.60 -10.71 6.36
N GLY A 72 7.87 -11.65 5.74
CA GLY A 72 6.41 -11.62 5.69
C GLY A 72 5.75 -11.61 7.08
N GLY A 73 6.21 -12.46 8.00
CA GLY A 73 5.74 -12.45 9.38
C GLY A 73 6.03 -11.13 10.10
N GLY A 74 7.21 -10.53 9.88
CA GLY A 74 7.51 -9.21 10.44
C GLY A 74 6.63 -8.08 9.88
N ILE A 75 6.23 -8.15 8.61
CA ILE A 75 5.29 -7.20 8.01
C ILE A 75 3.92 -7.33 8.69
N VAL A 76 3.40 -8.55 8.82
CA VAL A 76 2.13 -8.85 9.51
C VAL A 76 2.15 -8.32 10.95
N ASP A 77 3.22 -8.62 11.68
CA ASP A 77 3.40 -8.19 13.07
C ASP A 77 3.37 -6.66 13.21
N ILE A 78 4.08 -5.95 12.33
CA ILE A 78 4.19 -4.49 12.41
C ILE A 78 2.88 -3.83 12.01
N LEU A 79 2.22 -4.28 10.94
CA LEU A 79 0.92 -3.77 10.51
C LEU A 79 -0.13 -3.95 11.60
N THR A 80 -0.13 -5.10 12.28
CA THR A 80 -1.08 -5.40 13.36
C THR A 80 -0.79 -4.57 14.60
N LYS A 81 0.47 -4.52 15.06
CA LYS A 81 0.86 -3.82 16.30
C LYS A 81 0.80 -2.30 16.18
N LYS A 82 0.91 -1.75 14.97
CA LYS A 82 0.98 -0.30 14.71
C LYS A 82 -0.14 0.20 13.80
N SER A 83 -1.26 -0.51 13.73
CA SER A 83 -2.41 -0.16 12.87
C SER A 83 -2.82 1.32 13.01
N ALA A 84 -3.00 1.81 14.25
CA ALA A 84 -3.38 3.20 14.49
C ALA A 84 -2.35 4.23 13.97
N TYR A 85 -1.06 3.96 14.18
CA TYR A 85 0.01 4.83 13.67
C TYR A 85 -0.01 4.89 12.15
N PHE A 86 -0.27 3.75 11.51
CA PHE A 86 -0.36 3.67 10.06
C PHE A 86 -1.63 4.32 9.53
N THR A 87 -2.79 4.11 10.15
CA THR A 87 -4.01 4.85 9.80
C THR A 87 -3.83 6.36 9.90
N ASP A 88 -3.12 6.85 10.93
CA ASP A 88 -2.85 8.28 11.06
C ASP A 88 -1.94 8.79 9.94
N LEU A 89 -0.88 8.05 9.62
CA LEU A 89 0.13 8.39 8.63
C LEU A 89 -0.39 8.32 7.19
N THR A 90 -1.19 7.30 6.86
CA THR A 90 -1.64 7.01 5.49
C THR A 90 -3.04 7.56 5.23
N GLY A 91 -3.86 7.72 6.28
CA GLY A 91 -5.30 7.96 6.12
C GLY A 91 -6.13 6.73 5.80
N HIS A 92 -5.49 5.55 5.78
CA HIS A 92 -6.10 4.27 5.40
C HIS A 92 -5.85 3.20 6.46
N ASN A 93 -6.86 2.37 6.71
CA ASN A 93 -6.67 1.15 7.48
C ASN A 93 -6.01 0.11 6.58
N LEU A 94 -4.90 -0.48 7.02
CA LEU A 94 -4.22 -1.53 6.28
C LEU A 94 -4.58 -2.88 6.89
N GLU A 95 -5.23 -3.73 6.09
CA GLU A 95 -5.72 -5.04 6.52
C GLU A 95 -5.00 -6.14 5.75
N VAL A 96 -4.32 -7.04 6.46
CA VAL A 96 -3.77 -8.26 5.83
C VAL A 96 -4.91 -9.26 5.70
N SER A 97 -5.37 -9.50 4.46
CA SER A 97 -6.51 -10.38 4.20
C SER A 97 -6.07 -11.82 3.94
N LYS A 98 -4.97 -12.01 3.20
CA LYS A 98 -4.50 -13.35 2.81
C LYS A 98 -2.97 -13.44 2.82
N ILE A 99 -2.45 -14.57 3.27
CA ILE A 99 -1.02 -14.89 3.24
C ILE A 99 -0.83 -16.22 2.50
N CYS A 100 -0.27 -16.16 1.30
CA CYS A 100 0.07 -17.32 0.50
C CYS A 100 1.48 -17.83 0.79
N VAL A 101 1.60 -19.12 1.02
CA VAL A 101 2.81 -19.81 1.48
C VAL A 101 2.99 -21.14 0.77
N ARG A 102 4.16 -21.78 0.87
CA ARG A 102 4.37 -23.11 0.28
C ARG A 102 3.65 -24.24 1.03
N ASP A 103 3.47 -24.06 2.34
CA ASP A 103 2.85 -25.04 3.22
C ASP A 103 2.01 -24.30 4.26
N ALA A 104 0.69 -24.43 4.12
CA ALA A 104 -0.30 -23.84 5.01
C ALA A 104 -0.41 -24.59 6.36
N SER A 105 0.02 -25.86 6.41
CA SER A 105 -0.01 -26.67 7.64
C SER A 105 1.18 -26.40 8.58
N LYS A 106 2.25 -25.81 8.05
CA LYS A 106 3.46 -25.52 8.81
C LYS A 106 3.20 -24.44 9.88
N PRO A 107 3.56 -24.70 11.16
CA PRO A 107 3.42 -23.71 12.24
C PRO A 107 4.24 -22.45 11.95
N ARG A 108 3.75 -21.32 12.48
CA ARG A 108 4.33 -19.98 12.28
C ARG A 108 4.69 -19.33 13.60
N ASP A 109 5.73 -18.51 13.54
CA ASP A 109 6.26 -17.77 14.68
C ASP A 109 5.66 -16.35 14.80
N PHE A 110 4.55 -16.08 14.11
CA PHE A 110 3.83 -14.81 14.14
C PHE A 110 2.33 -15.06 14.28
N ASP A 111 1.62 -14.10 14.88
CA ASP A 111 0.19 -14.17 15.06
C ASP A 111 -0.52 -13.81 13.74
N VAL A 112 -1.43 -14.68 13.30
CA VAL A 112 -2.27 -14.42 12.13
C VAL A 112 -3.38 -13.45 12.56
N PRO A 113 -3.53 -12.29 11.90
CA PRO A 113 -4.57 -11.32 12.24
C PRO A 113 -5.97 -11.93 12.10
N GLU A 114 -6.92 -11.42 12.88
CA GLU A 114 -8.32 -11.81 12.74
C GLU A 114 -8.81 -11.50 11.33
N GLY A 115 -9.52 -12.44 10.69
CA GLY A 115 -9.98 -12.33 9.31
C GLY A 115 -8.92 -12.67 8.25
N CYS A 116 -7.64 -12.82 8.61
CA CYS A 116 -6.60 -13.21 7.68
C CYS A 116 -6.62 -14.73 7.41
N THR A 117 -6.59 -15.12 6.13
CA THR A 117 -6.51 -16.54 5.71
C THR A 117 -5.11 -16.92 5.26
N ILE A 118 -4.57 -18.04 5.76
CA ILE A 118 -3.36 -18.65 5.19
C ILE A 118 -3.76 -19.63 4.09
N THR A 119 -3.12 -19.52 2.93
CA THR A 119 -3.36 -20.39 1.77
C THR A 119 -2.06 -20.87 1.15
N ASP A 120 -2.10 -21.97 0.41
CA ASP A 120 -1.03 -22.48 -0.43
C ASP A 120 -1.29 -22.30 -1.95
N LYS A 121 -2.37 -21.58 -2.30
CA LYS A 121 -2.78 -21.33 -3.69
C LYS A 121 -2.58 -19.88 -4.06
N TYR A 122 -1.84 -19.63 -5.14
CA TYR A 122 -1.63 -18.27 -5.64
C TYR A 122 -2.93 -17.60 -6.12
N SER A 123 -3.84 -18.38 -6.72
CA SER A 123 -5.15 -17.93 -7.20
C SER A 123 -5.98 -17.26 -6.12
N ASP A 124 -5.88 -17.72 -4.87
CA ASP A 124 -6.67 -17.17 -3.77
C ASP A 124 -6.36 -15.70 -3.49
N ILE A 125 -5.18 -15.21 -3.88
CA ILE A 125 -4.82 -13.78 -3.83
C ILE A 125 -5.02 -13.11 -5.18
N LEU A 126 -4.59 -13.77 -6.27
CA LEU A 126 -4.60 -13.17 -7.61
C LEU A 126 -6.01 -12.90 -8.14
N GLU A 127 -6.96 -13.79 -7.85
CA GLU A 127 -8.34 -13.74 -8.33
C GLU A 127 -9.30 -13.07 -7.34
N ASP A 128 -8.78 -12.56 -6.22
CA ASP A 128 -9.59 -11.86 -5.22
C ASP A 128 -9.68 -10.37 -5.55
N ASP A 129 -10.83 -9.94 -6.07
CA ASP A 129 -11.11 -8.54 -6.40
C ASP A 129 -11.13 -7.61 -5.18
N ASP A 130 -11.30 -8.16 -3.97
CA ASP A 130 -11.22 -7.38 -2.74
C ASP A 130 -9.77 -7.00 -2.38
N ILE A 131 -8.76 -7.66 -2.96
CA ILE A 131 -7.36 -7.35 -2.67
C ILE A 131 -6.88 -6.22 -3.58
N ASP A 132 -6.59 -5.07 -2.96
CA ASP A 132 -6.06 -3.88 -3.62
C ASP A 132 -4.55 -3.98 -3.91
N MET A 133 -3.81 -4.63 -3.00
CA MET A 133 -2.36 -4.63 -3.00
C MET A 133 -1.76 -5.99 -2.66
N VAL A 134 -0.66 -6.31 -3.33
CA VAL A 134 0.14 -7.50 -3.13
C VAL A 134 1.53 -7.17 -2.61
N VAL A 135 1.97 -7.95 -1.63
CA VAL A 135 3.32 -7.95 -1.07
C VAL A 135 4.04 -9.21 -1.52
N GLU A 136 5.13 -9.08 -2.26
CA GLU A 136 5.96 -10.22 -2.66
C GLU A 136 7.27 -10.25 -1.87
N VAL A 137 7.40 -11.27 -1.02
CA VAL A 137 8.58 -11.51 -0.18
C VAL A 137 8.95 -13.01 -0.18
N MET A 138 8.72 -13.67 -1.32
CA MET A 138 9.06 -15.06 -1.53
C MET A 138 10.57 -15.24 -1.71
N GLY A 139 11.05 -16.46 -1.47
CA GLY A 139 12.41 -16.85 -1.84
C GLY A 139 12.45 -17.46 -3.24
N GLY A 140 13.52 -17.18 -3.99
CA GLY A 140 13.66 -17.60 -5.39
C GLY A 140 13.10 -16.58 -6.36
N THR A 141 13.20 -16.82 -7.67
CA THR A 141 12.77 -15.84 -8.70
C THR A 141 11.68 -16.36 -9.63
N THR A 142 11.57 -17.68 -9.84
CA THR A 142 10.59 -18.25 -10.78
C THR A 142 9.15 -17.97 -10.34
N ASP A 143 8.71 -18.54 -9.22
CA ASP A 143 7.34 -18.33 -8.73
C ASP A 143 7.08 -16.85 -8.39
N ALA A 144 8.10 -16.15 -7.89
CA ALA A 144 8.04 -14.73 -7.55
C ALA A 144 7.73 -13.86 -8.79
N LYS A 145 8.35 -14.19 -9.93
CA LYS A 145 8.05 -13.54 -11.20
C LYS A 145 6.58 -13.76 -11.57
N ASP A 146 6.13 -15.01 -11.57
CA ASP A 146 4.77 -15.34 -12.01
C ASP A 146 3.71 -14.61 -11.18
N VAL A 147 3.87 -14.57 -9.85
CA VAL A 147 2.90 -13.86 -8.98
C VAL A 147 2.95 -12.34 -9.16
N VAL A 148 4.12 -11.74 -9.37
CA VAL A 148 4.25 -10.29 -9.62
C VAL A 148 3.55 -9.91 -10.92
N PHE A 149 3.85 -10.62 -12.01
CA PHE A 149 3.27 -10.35 -13.32
C PHE A 149 1.77 -10.58 -13.33
N ALA A 150 1.29 -11.65 -12.67
CA ALA A 150 -0.14 -11.91 -12.55
C ALA A 150 -0.85 -10.83 -11.71
N SER A 151 -0.23 -10.35 -10.63
CA SER A 151 -0.81 -9.31 -9.78
C SER A 151 -0.96 -7.98 -10.52
N LEU A 152 0.06 -7.57 -11.27
CA LEU A 152 0.02 -6.35 -12.08
C LEU A 152 -1.09 -6.43 -13.14
N ARG A 153 -1.20 -7.56 -13.84
CA ARG A 153 -2.26 -7.80 -14.82
C ARG A 153 -3.65 -7.87 -14.20
N ALA A 154 -3.76 -8.31 -12.95
CA ALA A 154 -4.99 -8.29 -12.16
C ALA A 154 -5.33 -6.88 -11.62
N GLY A 155 -4.57 -5.84 -11.97
CA GLY A 155 -4.84 -4.48 -11.54
C GLY A 155 -4.44 -4.18 -10.10
N LYS A 156 -3.63 -5.05 -9.47
CA LYS A 156 -3.22 -4.93 -8.07
C LYS A 156 -1.88 -4.25 -7.98
N ASP A 157 -1.74 -3.32 -7.05
CA ASP A 157 -0.43 -2.75 -6.75
C ASP A 157 0.50 -3.84 -6.23
N VAL A 158 1.78 -3.76 -6.58
CA VAL A 158 2.77 -4.75 -6.16
C VAL A 158 3.92 -4.06 -5.45
N VAL A 159 4.25 -4.58 -4.27
CA VAL A 159 5.47 -4.21 -3.55
C VAL A 159 6.33 -5.44 -3.32
N THR A 160 7.58 -5.43 -3.78
CA THR A 160 8.51 -6.56 -3.63
C THR A 160 9.76 -6.22 -2.82
N ALA A 161 10.26 -7.19 -2.05
CA ALA A 161 11.59 -7.15 -1.44
C ALA A 161 12.63 -8.05 -2.16
N ASN A 162 12.26 -8.66 -3.29
CA ASN A 162 13.06 -9.65 -3.99
C ASN A 162 14.08 -9.02 -4.93
N LYS A 163 15.26 -8.68 -4.39
CA LYS A 163 16.40 -8.09 -5.12
C LYS A 163 16.77 -8.84 -6.40
N ALA A 164 16.72 -10.18 -6.37
CA ALA A 164 17.12 -11.01 -7.49
C ALA A 164 16.12 -10.94 -8.66
N LEU A 165 14.82 -10.86 -8.34
CA LEU A 165 13.77 -10.64 -9.33
C LEU A 165 13.96 -9.29 -10.04
N ILE A 166 14.13 -8.22 -9.25
CA ILE A 166 14.30 -6.86 -9.79
C ILE A 166 15.52 -6.79 -10.70
N ALA A 167 16.66 -7.32 -10.27
CA ALA A 167 17.90 -7.28 -11.05
C ALA A 167 17.79 -7.98 -12.42
N LYS A 168 16.87 -8.94 -12.56
CA LYS A 168 16.72 -9.74 -13.77
C LYS A 168 15.57 -9.27 -14.66
N ASP A 169 14.45 -8.90 -14.07
CA ASP A 169 13.16 -8.79 -14.75
C ASP A 169 12.57 -7.37 -14.71
N LEU A 170 13.27 -6.35 -14.17
CA LEU A 170 12.74 -4.98 -14.05
C LEU A 170 12.25 -4.39 -15.37
N VAL A 171 13.00 -4.53 -16.47
CA VAL A 171 12.61 -4.01 -17.79
C VAL A 171 11.30 -4.64 -18.28
N GLU A 172 11.12 -5.94 -18.01
CA GLU A 172 9.91 -6.65 -18.39
C GLU A 172 8.72 -6.26 -17.50
N ILE A 173 8.98 -6.00 -16.21
CA ILE A 173 7.98 -5.47 -15.27
C ILE A 173 7.52 -4.07 -15.70
N GLU A 174 8.45 -3.19 -16.08
CA GLU A 174 8.15 -1.85 -16.61
C GLU A 174 7.31 -1.92 -17.88
N SER A 175 7.65 -2.83 -18.80
CA SER A 175 6.87 -3.05 -20.03
C SER A 175 5.44 -3.49 -19.73
N VAL A 176 5.24 -4.37 -18.74
CA VAL A 176 3.90 -4.80 -18.33
C VAL A 176 3.15 -3.67 -17.62
N LEU A 177 3.82 -2.85 -16.82
CA LEU A 177 3.19 -1.67 -16.19
C LEU A 177 2.67 -0.69 -17.23
N GLU A 178 3.48 -0.39 -18.26
CA GLU A 178 3.04 0.44 -19.39
C GLU A 178 1.82 -0.17 -20.07
N GLU A 179 1.82 -1.48 -20.35
CA GLU A 179 0.68 -2.18 -20.96
C GLU A 179 -0.60 -2.11 -20.09
N VAL A 180 -0.50 -2.40 -18.79
CA VAL A 180 -1.68 -2.43 -17.91
C VAL A 180 -2.20 -1.05 -17.57
N ASN A 181 -1.38 0.00 -17.72
CA ASN A 181 -1.75 1.38 -17.44
C ASN A 181 -2.09 2.19 -18.70
N ASP A 182 -1.93 1.62 -19.89
CA ASP A 182 -2.29 2.30 -21.13
C ASP A 182 -3.77 2.74 -21.13
N GLY A 183 -3.98 4.04 -21.35
CA GLY A 183 -5.30 4.67 -21.34
C GLY A 183 -5.99 4.79 -19.98
N LYS A 184 -5.33 4.44 -18.86
CA LYS A 184 -5.88 4.66 -17.52
C LYS A 184 -5.77 6.13 -17.10
N ASP A 185 -6.67 6.56 -16.22
CA ASP A 185 -6.50 7.84 -15.54
C ASP A 185 -5.28 7.73 -14.60
N PRO A 186 -4.42 8.77 -14.48
CA PRO A 186 -3.28 8.75 -13.56
C PRO A 186 -3.65 8.41 -12.11
N SER A 187 -4.88 8.71 -11.69
CA SER A 187 -5.45 8.33 -10.39
C SER A 187 -6.01 6.91 -10.35
N SER A 188 -5.71 6.06 -11.34
CA SER A 188 -6.14 4.66 -11.39
C SER A 188 -5.05 3.70 -11.86
N GLU A 189 -3.83 4.23 -12.06
CA GLU A 189 -2.67 3.44 -12.47
C GLU A 189 -2.29 2.42 -11.39
N VAL A 190 -1.84 1.26 -11.86
CA VAL A 190 -1.24 0.20 -11.05
C VAL A 190 0.21 0.55 -10.81
N GLU A 191 0.66 0.44 -9.56
CA GLU A 191 2.04 0.75 -9.21
C GLU A 191 2.85 -0.49 -8.82
N PHE A 192 4.10 -0.54 -9.29
CA PHE A 192 5.11 -1.49 -8.83
C PHE A 192 6.18 -0.77 -8.02
N ARG A 193 6.47 -1.27 -6.82
CA ARG A 193 7.49 -0.67 -5.94
C ARG A 193 8.42 -1.73 -5.38
N TYR A 194 9.69 -1.36 -5.26
CA TYR A 194 10.74 -2.28 -4.84
C TYR A 194 11.78 -1.64 -3.92
N GLU A 195 11.46 -0.48 -3.33
CA GLU A 195 12.33 0.22 -2.39
C GLU A 195 12.62 -0.60 -1.12
N ALA A 196 11.67 -1.47 -0.74
CA ALA A 196 11.86 -2.46 0.32
C ALA A 196 13.04 -3.38 -0.01
N ALA A 197 13.21 -3.78 -1.27
CA ALA A 197 14.35 -4.56 -1.70
C ALA A 197 15.65 -3.78 -1.57
N VAL A 198 15.71 -2.50 -1.93
CA VAL A 198 17.01 -1.82 -2.17
C VAL A 198 17.65 -1.22 -0.92
N CYS A 199 16.89 -0.72 0.06
CA CYS A 199 17.50 -0.05 1.23
C CYS A 199 16.82 -0.31 2.57
N GLY A 200 15.90 -1.27 2.65
CA GLY A 200 15.34 -1.71 3.92
C GLY A 200 14.79 -0.59 4.81
N GLY A 201 14.24 0.48 4.20
CA GLY A 201 13.57 1.55 4.93
C GLY A 201 13.93 2.99 4.60
N ILE A 202 14.92 3.23 3.73
CA ILE A 202 15.20 4.58 3.21
C ILE A 202 14.64 4.66 1.78
N PRO A 203 13.71 5.60 1.47
CA PRO A 203 13.14 5.76 0.13
C PRO A 203 14.16 6.43 -0.81
N ILE A 204 15.26 5.73 -1.10
CA ILE A 204 16.36 6.27 -1.93
C ILE A 204 15.94 6.36 -3.39
N ILE A 205 15.12 5.43 -3.89
CA ILE A 205 14.75 5.38 -5.31
C ILE A 205 13.78 6.50 -5.65
N ARG A 206 12.78 6.76 -4.79
CA ARG A 206 11.87 7.90 -4.93
C ARG A 206 12.63 9.21 -4.93
N SER A 207 13.57 9.44 -4.00
CA SER A 207 14.40 10.65 -4.03
C SER A 207 15.24 10.78 -5.31
N LEU A 208 15.72 9.68 -5.88
CA LEU A 208 16.45 9.73 -7.16
C LEU A 208 15.54 9.95 -8.37
N GLN A 209 14.31 9.42 -8.37
CA GLN A 209 13.35 9.57 -9.47
C GLN A 209 12.54 10.87 -9.42
N SER A 210 12.28 11.43 -8.23
CA SER A 210 11.55 12.69 -8.08
C SER A 210 12.45 13.92 -8.02
N ASP A 211 13.62 13.81 -7.39
CA ASP A 211 14.45 14.98 -7.07
C ASP A 211 15.61 15.19 -8.04
N PHE A 212 15.94 14.21 -8.89
CA PHE A 212 17.05 14.26 -9.87
C PHE A 212 16.64 14.13 -11.34
N VAL A 213 15.33 14.15 -11.67
CA VAL A 213 14.87 14.22 -13.08
C VAL A 213 15.07 15.61 -13.71
N GLY A 214 15.78 16.51 -13.02
CA GLY A 214 16.02 17.90 -13.42
C GLY A 214 17.48 18.32 -13.58
N ASP A 215 18.45 17.41 -13.72
CA ASP A 215 19.87 17.74 -14.02
C ASP A 215 20.38 16.97 -15.25
#